data_AF-A0A1D8ASF6-F1
#
_entry.id   AF-A0A1D8ASF6-F1
#
_cell.length_a   1.000
_cell.length_b   1.000
_cell.length_c   1.000
_cell.angle_alpha   90.00
_cell.angle_beta   90.00
_cell.angle_gamma   90.00
#
_symmetry.space_group_name_H-M   'P 1'
#
loop_
_entity.id
_entity.type
_entity.pdbx_description
1 polymer ?
#
loop_
_entity_poly.entity_id
_entity_poly.type
_entity_poly.pdbx_seq_one_letter_code
_entity_poly.pdbx_strand_id
1 'polypeptide(L)'
;MDLAAFLTLAATGLSVAFIHAAIPTHWLPFVVVARAQGWSRGRTLAIVTLCSGGHLLVMTAIGLALAWFGLQIDEHWVETFPYLAGGALIAIGVLILVRHWRGWTHGHGEWIEGHCQHDHGHGHHHEPAKPVARTSDWAAISGLFTMLTFSPCEGLLPVYLAGVQFGWGGVTLLSVLLAAGTWAAMLLFTWLTLLGVERVRFKWLEKCEAQVLGTLLILCGGAFILVEHFHAHG
;
A
#
# COMPACT_ATOMS: atom_id res chain seq x y z
N MET A 1 18.86 -18.06 -15.62
CA MET A 1 18.42 -17.50 -14.32
C MET A 1 19.56 -17.67 -13.33
N ASP A 2 20.15 -16.56 -12.89
CA ASP A 2 20.97 -16.61 -11.68
C ASP A 2 20.03 -16.73 -10.48
N LEU A 3 20.02 -17.91 -9.86
CA LEU A 3 19.13 -18.23 -8.75
C LEU A 3 19.44 -17.38 -7.51
N ALA A 4 20.71 -17.04 -7.26
CA ALA A 4 21.10 -16.26 -6.10
C ALA A 4 20.59 -14.81 -6.22
N ALA A 5 20.76 -14.20 -7.40
CA ALA A 5 20.23 -12.87 -7.68
C ALA A 5 18.69 -12.84 -7.61
N PHE A 6 18.02 -13.85 -8.17
CA PHE A 6 16.56 -13.95 -8.11
C PHE A 6 16.04 -14.10 -6.67
N LEU A 7 16.64 -14.98 -5.86
CA LEU A 7 16.26 -15.16 -4.46
C LEU A 7 16.47 -13.90 -3.63
N THR A 8 17.54 -13.16 -3.89
CA THR A 8 17.82 -11.87 -3.23
C THR A 8 16.74 -10.84 -3.58
N LEU A 9 16.37 -10.75 -4.87
CA LEU A 9 15.29 -9.87 -5.31
C LEU A 9 13.94 -10.28 -4.70
N ALA A 10 13.61 -11.56 -4.73
CA ALA A 10 12.36 -12.07 -4.16
C ALA A 10 12.28 -11.84 -2.65
N ALA A 11 13.37 -12.07 -1.90
CA ALA A 11 13.43 -11.81 -0.47
C ALA A 11 13.30 -10.32 -0.14
N THR A 12 13.97 -9.46 -0.91
CA THR A 12 13.87 -8.00 -0.76
C THR A 12 12.46 -7.52 -1.05
N GLY A 13 11.88 -7.98 -2.16
CA GLY A 13 10.50 -7.65 -2.53
C GLY A 13 9.48 -8.13 -1.51
N LEU A 14 9.60 -9.36 -1.01
CA LEU A 14 8.75 -9.88 0.07
C LEU A 14 8.89 -9.06 1.36
N SER A 15 10.10 -8.63 1.71
CA SER A 15 10.33 -7.80 2.90
C SER A 15 9.65 -6.44 2.76
N VAL A 16 9.81 -5.79 1.61
CA VAL A 16 9.15 -4.52 1.30
C VAL A 16 7.62 -4.68 1.33
N ALA A 17 7.09 -5.72 0.68
CA ALA A 17 5.67 -6.01 0.65
C ALA A 17 5.10 -6.28 2.05
N PHE A 18 5.82 -7.04 2.87
CA PHE A 18 5.41 -7.34 4.24
C PHE A 18 5.42 -6.09 5.13
N ILE A 19 6.48 -5.26 5.06
CA ILE A 19 6.57 -4.01 5.81
C ILE A 19 5.47 -3.04 5.40
N HIS A 20 5.21 -2.93 4.10
CA HIS A 20 4.11 -2.11 3.58
C HIS A 20 2.75 -2.63 4.06
N ALA A 21 2.51 -3.94 4.00
CA ALA A 21 1.27 -4.55 4.49
C ALA A 21 1.10 -4.47 6.02
N ALA A 22 2.19 -4.30 6.78
CA ALA A 22 2.13 -4.10 8.22
C ALA A 22 1.57 -2.71 8.59
N ILE A 23 1.57 -1.75 7.66
CA ILE A 23 1.00 -0.43 7.88
C ILE A 23 -0.52 -0.57 8.06
N PRO A 24 -1.10 -0.03 9.16
CA PRO A 24 -2.49 -0.28 9.52
C PRO A 24 -3.52 0.27 8.52
N THR A 25 -3.12 1.06 7.54
CA THR A 25 -4.04 1.72 6.60
C THR A 25 -4.80 0.78 5.70
N HIS A 26 -4.24 -0.39 5.38
CA HIS A 26 -4.85 -1.32 4.44
C HIS A 26 -5.70 -2.41 5.13
N TRP A 27 -5.43 -2.72 6.40
CA TRP A 27 -6.13 -3.80 7.13
C TRP A 27 -6.95 -3.31 8.32
N LEU A 28 -6.60 -2.18 8.96
CA LEU A 28 -7.32 -1.66 10.13
C LEU A 28 -8.75 -1.17 9.79
N PRO A 29 -9.02 -0.53 8.63
CA PRO A 29 -10.38 -0.14 8.27
C PRO A 29 -11.35 -1.32 8.25
N PHE A 30 -10.90 -2.51 7.83
CA PHE A 30 -11.73 -3.72 7.83
C PHE A 30 -12.14 -4.12 9.26
N VAL A 31 -11.23 -4.02 10.23
CA VAL A 31 -11.51 -4.34 11.63
C VAL A 31 -12.48 -3.34 12.24
N VAL A 32 -12.28 -2.04 11.96
CA VAL A 32 -13.15 -0.96 12.45
C VAL A 32 -14.57 -1.10 11.89
N VAL A 33 -14.71 -1.29 10.58
CA VAL A 33 -16.00 -1.50 9.91
C VAL A 33 -16.67 -2.78 10.39
N ALA A 34 -15.92 -3.89 10.53
CA ALA A 34 -16.46 -5.14 11.04
C ALA A 34 -17.06 -5.00 12.43
N ARG A 35 -16.43 -4.23 13.33
CA ARG A 35 -16.96 -3.96 14.67
C ARG A 35 -18.18 -3.06 14.64
N ALA A 36 -18.15 -1.99 13.85
CA ALA A 36 -19.28 -1.08 13.68
C ALA A 36 -20.51 -1.80 13.09
N GLN A 37 -20.30 -2.70 12.14
CA GLN A 37 -21.35 -3.50 11.52
C GLN A 37 -21.72 -4.77 12.31
N GLY A 38 -20.92 -5.17 13.30
CA GLY A 38 -21.09 -6.41 14.06
C GLY A 38 -20.88 -7.67 13.22
N TRP A 39 -19.95 -7.64 12.27
CA TRP A 39 -19.59 -8.80 11.45
C TRP A 39 -18.84 -9.86 12.28
N SER A 40 -19.08 -11.13 11.95
CA SER A 40 -18.28 -12.23 12.50
C SER A 40 -16.84 -12.18 11.97
N ARG A 41 -15.90 -12.78 12.71
CA ARG A 41 -14.48 -12.83 12.29
C ARG A 41 -14.31 -13.50 10.93
N GLY A 42 -15.02 -14.61 10.70
CA GLY A 42 -14.99 -15.33 9.41
C GLY A 42 -15.53 -14.47 8.26
N ARG A 43 -16.63 -13.74 8.47
CA ARG A 43 -17.15 -12.80 7.48
C ARG A 43 -16.14 -11.69 7.16
N THR A 44 -15.50 -11.15 8.19
CA THR A 44 -14.49 -10.09 8.02
C THR A 44 -13.31 -10.58 7.19
N LEU A 45 -12.74 -11.75 7.51
CA LEU A 45 -11.65 -12.34 6.75
C LEU A 45 -12.03 -12.67 5.30
N ALA A 46 -13.27 -13.09 5.05
CA ALA A 46 -13.77 -13.32 3.70
C ALA A 46 -13.87 -12.01 2.89
N ILE A 47 -14.34 -10.92 3.51
CA ILE A 47 -14.40 -9.60 2.88
C ILE A 47 -13.00 -9.05 2.61
N VAL A 48 -12.08 -9.18 3.58
CA VAL A 48 -10.66 -8.80 3.41
C VAL A 48 -10.07 -9.57 2.25
N THR A 49 -10.26 -10.89 2.21
CA THR A 49 -9.82 -11.75 1.11
C THR A 49 -10.33 -11.28 -0.25
N LEU A 50 -11.62 -10.97 -0.36
CA LEU A 50 -12.22 -10.51 -1.61
C LEU A 50 -11.62 -9.16 -2.05
N CYS A 51 -11.53 -8.20 -1.12
CA CYS A 51 -11.04 -6.86 -1.43
C CYS A 51 -9.53 -6.87 -1.73
N SER A 52 -8.74 -7.55 -0.90
CA SER A 52 -7.29 -7.69 -1.10
C SER A 52 -6.98 -8.46 -2.38
N GLY A 53 -7.76 -9.50 -2.71
CA GLY A 53 -7.64 -10.21 -3.98
C GLY A 53 -7.84 -9.30 -5.18
N GLY A 54 -8.91 -8.47 -5.17
CA GLY A 54 -9.15 -7.48 -6.21
C GLY A 54 -8.01 -6.47 -6.36
N HIS A 55 -7.57 -5.89 -5.23
CA HIS A 55 -6.43 -4.96 -5.19
C HIS A 55 -5.14 -5.60 -5.76
N LEU A 56 -4.79 -6.81 -5.33
CA LEU A 56 -3.60 -7.52 -5.79
C LEU A 56 -3.66 -7.85 -7.28
N LEU A 57 -4.83 -8.21 -7.81
CA LEU A 57 -5.01 -8.46 -9.24
C LEU A 57 -4.79 -7.19 -10.06
N VAL A 58 -5.36 -6.06 -9.64
CA VAL A 58 -5.17 -4.77 -10.33
C VAL A 58 -3.70 -4.36 -10.30
N MET A 59 -3.04 -4.43 -9.14
CA MET A 59 -1.63 -4.07 -9.01
C MET A 59 -0.71 -5.01 -9.81
N THR A 60 -0.99 -6.31 -9.81
CA THR A 60 -0.23 -7.29 -10.61
C THR A 60 -0.42 -7.02 -12.10
N ALA A 61 -1.63 -6.70 -12.54
CA ALA A 61 -1.91 -6.36 -13.93
C ALA A 61 -1.16 -5.09 -14.38
N ILE A 62 -1.14 -4.05 -13.54
CA ILE A 62 -0.35 -2.84 -13.80
C ILE A 62 1.14 -3.16 -13.85
N GLY A 63 1.66 -3.95 -12.90
CA GLY A 63 3.07 -4.38 -12.89
C GLY A 63 3.47 -5.17 -14.13
N LEU A 64 2.62 -6.10 -14.57
CA LEU A 64 2.82 -6.86 -15.82
C LEU A 64 2.73 -5.97 -17.07
N ALA A 65 1.82 -4.99 -17.09
CA ALA A 65 1.72 -4.04 -18.19
C ALA A 65 2.97 -3.14 -18.29
N LEU A 66 3.51 -2.70 -17.15
CA LEU A 66 4.77 -1.95 -17.09
C LEU A 66 5.96 -2.82 -17.52
N ALA A 67 6.02 -4.08 -17.08
CA ALA A 67 7.05 -5.02 -17.51
C ALA A 67 6.99 -5.27 -19.02
N TRP A 68 5.78 -5.44 -19.58
CA TRP A 68 5.56 -5.55 -21.02
C TRP A 68 6.03 -4.30 -21.75
N PHE A 69 5.69 -3.10 -21.28
CA PHE A 69 6.12 -1.84 -21.88
C PHE A 69 7.64 -1.67 -21.80
N GLY A 70 8.26 -2.01 -20.66
CA GLY A 70 9.71 -1.96 -20.47
C GLY A 70 10.49 -2.85 -21.44
N LEU A 71 9.92 -3.99 -21.85
CA LEU A 71 10.50 -4.88 -22.86
C LEU A 71 10.40 -4.33 -24.30
N GLN A 72 9.57 -3.32 -24.53
CA GLN A 72 9.33 -2.70 -25.85
C GLN A 72 10.05 -1.35 -26.00
N ILE A 73 10.84 -0.93 -25.00
CA ILE A 73 11.60 0.32 -25.06
C ILE A 73 12.77 0.14 -26.05
N ASP A 74 12.76 0.92 -27.14
CA ASP A 74 13.85 1.01 -28.10
C ASP A 74 15.17 1.46 -27.41
N GLU A 75 16.32 1.02 -27.94
CA GLU A 75 17.67 1.36 -27.42
C GLU A 75 17.88 2.85 -27.16
N HIS A 76 17.24 3.72 -27.95
CA HIS A 76 17.33 5.18 -27.79
C HIS A 76 16.75 5.70 -26.46
N TRP A 77 15.82 4.96 -25.86
CA TRP A 77 15.14 5.34 -24.60
C TRP A 77 15.67 4.58 -23.40
N VAL A 78 16.47 3.52 -23.60
CA VAL A 78 17.03 2.68 -22.53
C VAL A 78 17.89 3.49 -21.57
N GLU A 79 18.72 4.41 -22.08
CA GLU A 79 19.57 5.26 -21.22
C GLU A 79 18.77 6.33 -20.45
N THR A 80 17.62 6.77 -20.97
CA THR A 80 16.85 7.88 -20.37
C THR A 80 15.76 7.39 -19.40
N PHE A 81 15.24 6.18 -19.63
CA PHE A 81 14.13 5.62 -18.85
C PHE A 81 14.44 5.46 -17.34
N PRO A 82 15.62 4.99 -16.91
CA PRO A 82 15.95 4.89 -15.48
C PRO A 82 15.94 6.24 -14.76
N TYR A 83 16.40 7.31 -15.43
CA TYR A 83 16.36 8.67 -14.88
C TYR A 83 14.93 9.22 -14.81
N LEU A 84 14.08 8.92 -15.81
CA LEU A 84 12.66 9.30 -15.79
C LEU A 84 11.90 8.54 -14.70
N ALA A 85 12.07 7.23 -14.60
CA ALA A 85 11.42 6.39 -13.60
C ALA A 85 11.91 6.72 -12.18
N GLY A 86 13.22 6.82 -11.97
CA GLY A 86 13.82 7.22 -10.69
C GLY A 86 13.42 8.65 -10.30
N GLY A 87 13.41 9.58 -11.25
CA GLY A 87 12.95 10.96 -11.04
C GLY A 87 11.47 11.04 -10.67
N ALA A 88 10.60 10.25 -11.32
CA ALA A 88 9.18 10.17 -10.97
C ALA A 88 8.97 9.60 -9.56
N LEU A 89 9.68 8.53 -9.19
CA LEU A 89 9.63 7.95 -7.82
C LEU A 89 10.07 8.96 -6.75
N ILE A 90 11.18 9.68 -6.99
CA ILE A 90 11.65 10.74 -6.10
C ILE A 90 10.62 11.87 -6.00
N ALA A 91 10.07 12.32 -7.13
CA ALA A 91 9.07 13.39 -7.17
C ALA A 91 7.81 13.02 -6.38
N ILE A 92 7.30 11.80 -6.56
CA ILE A 92 6.14 11.30 -5.83
C ILE A 92 6.46 11.15 -4.33
N GLY A 93 7.62 10.58 -3.97
CA GLY A 93 8.06 10.47 -2.58
C GLY A 93 8.17 11.84 -1.89
N VAL A 94 8.75 12.83 -2.56
CA VAL A 94 8.82 14.22 -2.08
C VAL A 94 7.43 14.83 -1.95
N LEU A 95 6.54 14.64 -2.92
CA LEU A 95 5.17 15.13 -2.85
C LEU A 95 4.42 14.55 -1.64
N ILE A 96 4.56 13.25 -1.37
CA ILE A 96 3.97 12.59 -0.20
C ILE A 96 4.50 13.23 1.10
N LEU A 97 5.83 13.42 1.22
CA LEU A 97 6.43 14.06 2.39
C LEU A 97 5.99 15.52 2.55
N VAL A 98 5.95 16.29 1.47
CA VAL A 98 5.51 17.70 1.49
C VAL A 98 4.05 17.82 1.90
N ARG A 99 3.16 16.95 1.38
CA ARG A 99 1.75 16.90 1.78
C ARG A 99 1.59 16.55 3.26
N HIS A 100 2.40 15.61 3.75
CA HIS A 100 2.44 15.26 5.16
C HIS A 100 2.88 16.44 6.05
N TRP A 101 3.94 17.14 5.67
CA TRP A 101 4.50 18.26 6.45
C TRP A 101 3.64 19.53 6.40
N ARG A 102 2.91 19.75 5.30
CA ARG A 102 1.94 20.86 5.17
C ARG A 102 0.62 20.60 5.90
N GLY A 103 0.48 19.46 6.59
CA GLY A 103 -0.74 19.10 7.31
C GLY A 103 -1.92 18.77 6.39
N TRP A 104 -1.70 18.59 5.08
CA TRP A 104 -2.75 18.21 4.13
C TRP A 104 -3.18 16.75 4.28
N THR A 105 -2.45 15.96 5.08
CA THR A 105 -2.79 14.58 5.42
C THR A 105 -3.38 14.50 6.84
N HIS A 106 -4.44 15.24 7.12
CA HIS A 106 -5.44 14.79 8.08
C HIS A 106 -6.50 14.01 7.30
N GLY A 107 -6.16 12.76 6.97
CA GLY A 107 -6.90 11.95 5.99
C GLY A 107 -7.29 10.56 6.48
N HIS A 108 -7.62 10.42 7.76
CA HIS A 108 -8.44 9.29 8.23
C HIS A 108 -9.68 9.86 8.91
N GLY A 109 -10.74 10.15 8.12
CA GLY A 109 -12.06 10.43 8.70
C GLY A 109 -13.06 11.23 7.86
N GLU A 110 -12.63 12.14 6.99
CA GLU A 110 -13.55 13.21 6.54
C GLU A 110 -14.47 12.89 5.35
N TRP A 111 -14.57 11.63 4.93
CA TRP A 111 -15.61 11.19 3.97
C TRP A 111 -16.68 10.28 4.61
N ILE A 112 -16.58 9.98 5.92
CA ILE A 112 -17.58 9.21 6.67
C ILE A 112 -18.20 10.02 7.82
N GLU A 113 -17.63 11.16 8.20
CA GLU A 113 -18.22 12.05 9.19
C GLU A 113 -18.93 13.22 8.51
N GLY A 114 -20.25 13.10 8.39
CA GLY A 114 -21.12 14.25 8.15
C GLY A 114 -20.85 15.31 9.21
N HIS A 115 -20.29 16.43 8.76
CA HIS A 115 -20.26 17.76 9.38
C HIS A 115 -20.60 17.82 10.89
N CYS A 116 -19.59 17.69 11.74
CA CYS A 116 -19.61 18.34 13.05
C CYS A 116 -18.65 19.54 13.00
N GLN A 117 -19.27 20.69 12.78
CA GLN A 117 -18.72 22.03 12.81
C GLN A 117 -18.06 22.29 14.18
N HIS A 118 -16.75 22.59 14.19
CA HIS A 118 -16.09 23.11 15.38
C HIS A 118 -16.50 24.57 15.55
N ASP A 119 -17.39 24.85 16.51
CA ASP A 119 -17.55 26.18 17.07
C ASP A 119 -17.22 26.14 18.57
N HIS A 120 -16.42 27.11 19.00
CA HIS A 120 -15.88 27.19 20.35
C HIS A 120 -16.90 27.89 21.26
N GLY A 121 -17.41 27.21 22.29
CA GLY A 121 -18.16 27.94 23.33
C GLY A 121 -19.00 27.10 24.27
N HIS A 122 -18.46 26.92 25.47
CA HIS A 122 -19.16 26.72 26.75
C HIS A 122 -19.91 25.39 26.99
N GLY A 123 -19.78 24.93 28.24
CA GLY A 123 -20.16 23.60 28.69
C GLY A 123 -21.62 23.25 28.47
N HIS A 124 -21.93 21.95 28.38
CA HIS A 124 -23.09 21.27 28.97
C HIS A 124 -23.07 19.79 28.58
N HIS A 125 -23.37 18.93 29.56
CA HIS A 125 -23.91 17.56 29.47
C HIS A 125 -23.25 16.53 28.52
N HIS A 126 -22.67 15.50 29.12
CA HIS A 126 -22.39 14.23 28.44
C HIS A 126 -23.72 13.53 28.06
N GLU A 127 -24.26 13.85 26.89
CA GLU A 127 -25.15 12.91 26.20
C GLU A 127 -24.33 11.68 25.76
N PRO A 128 -24.85 10.46 25.92
CA PRO A 128 -24.20 9.28 25.36
C PRO A 128 -24.17 9.42 23.83
N ALA A 129 -22.98 9.24 23.25
CA ALA A 129 -22.79 9.25 21.81
C ALA A 129 -23.85 8.37 21.13
N LYS A 130 -24.70 8.96 20.29
CA LYS A 130 -25.72 8.24 19.53
C LYS A 130 -25.03 7.11 18.76
N PRO A 131 -25.53 5.86 18.81
CA PRO A 131 -24.96 4.78 18.02
C PRO A 131 -25.02 5.17 16.54
N VAL A 132 -23.86 5.22 15.88
CA VAL A 132 -23.76 5.46 14.45
C VAL A 132 -24.67 4.44 13.76
N ALA A 133 -25.65 4.92 13.00
CA ALA A 133 -26.61 4.04 12.33
C ALA A 133 -25.84 3.07 11.43
N ARG A 134 -26.17 1.76 11.54
CA ARG A 134 -25.58 0.73 10.67
C ARG A 134 -25.86 1.11 9.21
N THR A 135 -24.80 1.40 8.45
CA THR A 135 -24.92 1.54 7.00
C THR A 135 -25.19 0.17 6.38
N SER A 136 -25.70 0.12 5.15
CA SER A 136 -25.91 -1.17 4.50
C SER A 136 -24.57 -1.90 4.34
N ASP A 137 -24.56 -3.22 4.58
CA ASP A 137 -23.36 -4.05 4.43
C ASP A 137 -22.72 -3.87 3.04
N TRP A 138 -23.54 -3.67 2.01
CA TRP A 138 -23.07 -3.43 0.65
C TRP A 138 -22.30 -2.10 0.51
N ALA A 139 -22.80 -1.01 1.11
CA ALA A 139 -22.11 0.27 1.09
C ALA A 139 -20.78 0.22 1.86
N ALA A 140 -20.74 -0.53 2.97
CA ALA A 140 -19.52 -0.74 3.74
C ALA A 140 -18.47 -1.55 2.94
N ILE A 141 -18.89 -2.64 2.30
CA ILE A 141 -18.01 -3.47 1.46
C ILE A 141 -17.51 -2.70 0.24
N SER A 142 -18.38 -1.98 -0.47
CA SER A 142 -17.99 -1.21 -1.65
C SER A 142 -17.05 -0.06 -1.30
N GLY A 143 -17.26 0.59 -0.16
CA GLY A 143 -16.34 1.61 0.37
C GLY A 143 -14.96 1.03 0.67
N LEU A 144 -14.89 -0.11 1.36
CA LEU A 144 -13.63 -0.81 1.64
C LEU A 144 -12.92 -1.27 0.37
N PHE A 145 -13.66 -1.84 -0.59
CA PHE A 145 -13.12 -2.28 -1.87
C PHE A 145 -12.54 -1.11 -2.67
N THR A 146 -13.28 -0.01 -2.76
CA THR A 146 -12.87 1.20 -3.50
C THR A 146 -11.64 1.83 -2.86
N MET A 147 -11.67 2.02 -1.53
CA MET A 147 -10.56 2.57 -0.77
C MET A 147 -9.28 1.75 -0.95
N LEU A 148 -9.40 0.41 -0.86
CA LEU A 148 -8.24 -0.47 -1.02
C LEU A 148 -7.75 -0.51 -2.48
N THR A 149 -8.66 -0.61 -3.44
CA THR A 149 -8.30 -0.75 -4.87
C THR A 149 -7.64 0.51 -5.42
N PHE A 150 -8.09 1.69 -5.01
CA PHE A 150 -7.52 2.97 -5.45
C PHE A 150 -6.39 3.49 -4.56
N SER A 151 -5.99 2.74 -3.53
CA SER A 151 -4.80 3.07 -2.74
C SER A 151 -3.53 2.84 -3.59
N PRO A 152 -2.66 3.86 -3.77
CA PRO A 152 -1.47 3.73 -4.60
C PRO A 152 -0.41 2.85 -3.90
N CYS A 153 -0.24 1.61 -4.37
CA CYS A 153 0.79 0.68 -3.88
C CYS A 153 2.12 0.79 -4.66
N GLU A 154 2.68 2.00 -4.69
CA GLU A 154 3.85 2.37 -5.51
C GLU A 154 5.15 1.65 -5.09
N GLY A 155 5.21 1.11 -3.88
CA GLY A 155 6.41 0.49 -3.31
C GLY A 155 6.90 -0.78 -4.04
N LEU A 156 6.06 -1.40 -4.89
CA LEU A 156 6.41 -2.62 -5.62
C LEU A 156 6.93 -2.39 -7.04
N LEU A 157 6.76 -1.19 -7.60
CA LEU A 157 7.18 -0.88 -8.97
C LEU A 157 8.67 -1.18 -9.24
N PRO A 158 9.61 -0.76 -8.36
CA PRO A 158 11.05 -1.02 -8.57
C PRO A 158 11.39 -2.52 -8.58
N VAL A 159 10.65 -3.33 -7.81
CA VAL A 159 10.83 -4.78 -7.73
C VAL A 159 10.39 -5.46 -9.03
N TYR A 160 9.28 -4.99 -9.62
CA TYR A 160 8.80 -5.48 -10.91
C TYR A 160 9.76 -5.16 -12.06
N LEU A 161 10.30 -3.93 -12.10
CA LEU A 161 11.29 -3.53 -13.09
C LEU A 161 12.57 -4.36 -12.99
N ALA A 162 13.08 -4.56 -11.77
CA ALA A 162 14.21 -5.45 -11.52
C ALA A 162 13.89 -6.92 -11.84
N GLY A 163 12.61 -7.32 -11.86
CA GLY A 163 12.19 -8.65 -12.24
C GLY A 163 12.28 -8.92 -13.75
N VAL A 164 12.20 -7.89 -14.59
CA VAL A 164 12.17 -8.00 -16.06
C VAL A 164 13.42 -8.71 -16.61
N GLN A 165 14.59 -8.49 -15.98
CA GLN A 165 15.86 -9.13 -16.38
C GLN A 165 15.85 -10.67 -16.26
N PHE A 166 14.91 -11.25 -15.52
CA PHE A 166 14.75 -12.70 -15.36
C PHE A 166 13.73 -13.32 -16.34
N GLY A 167 13.20 -12.51 -17.27
CA GLY A 167 12.20 -12.93 -18.25
C GLY A 167 10.83 -13.23 -17.66
N TRP A 168 9.89 -13.69 -18.51
CA TRP A 168 8.49 -13.92 -18.12
C TRP A 168 8.31 -14.93 -16.98
N GLY A 169 9.16 -15.98 -16.93
CA GLY A 169 9.15 -16.95 -15.83
C GLY A 169 9.54 -16.34 -14.48
N GLY A 170 10.55 -15.47 -14.45
CA GLY A 170 10.96 -14.76 -13.24
C GLY A 170 9.90 -13.76 -12.78
N VAL A 171 9.36 -12.95 -13.69
CA VAL A 171 8.32 -11.96 -13.39
C VAL A 171 7.04 -12.62 -12.86
N THR A 172 6.59 -13.72 -13.46
CA THR A 172 5.39 -14.44 -13.00
C THR A 172 5.60 -15.06 -11.63
N LEU A 173 6.73 -15.73 -11.40
CA LEU A 173 7.05 -16.32 -10.10
C LEU A 173 7.16 -15.24 -9.01
N LEU A 174 7.86 -14.14 -9.31
CA LEU A 174 8.00 -13.00 -8.41
C LEU A 174 6.63 -12.39 -8.06
N SER A 175 5.74 -12.23 -9.04
CA SER A 175 4.38 -11.74 -8.84
C SER A 175 3.58 -12.63 -7.89
N VAL A 176 3.64 -13.96 -8.09
CA VAL A 176 2.93 -14.92 -7.23
C VAL A 176 3.45 -14.86 -5.80
N LEU A 177 4.78 -14.82 -5.61
CA LEU A 177 5.39 -14.72 -4.29
C LEU A 177 4.96 -13.45 -3.56
N LEU A 178 5.06 -12.30 -4.23
CA LEU A 178 4.69 -11.00 -3.66
C LEU A 178 3.19 -10.93 -3.34
N ALA A 179 2.33 -11.41 -4.24
CA ALA A 179 0.89 -11.44 -4.03
C ALA A 179 0.51 -12.35 -2.84
N ALA A 180 1.08 -13.56 -2.78
CA ALA A 180 0.83 -14.49 -1.68
C ALA A 180 1.31 -13.92 -0.34
N GLY A 181 2.52 -13.33 -0.30
CA GLY A 181 3.07 -12.73 0.91
C GLY A 181 2.24 -11.54 1.43
N THR A 182 1.83 -10.65 0.52
CA THR A 182 1.00 -9.49 0.87
C THR A 182 -0.38 -9.92 1.37
N TRP A 183 -1.00 -10.88 0.69
CA TRP A 183 -2.31 -11.40 1.07
C TRP A 183 -2.25 -12.09 2.44
N ALA A 184 -1.22 -12.91 2.69
CA ALA A 184 -1.01 -13.55 3.99
C ALA A 184 -0.79 -12.52 5.10
N ALA A 185 0.00 -11.46 4.85
CA ALA A 185 0.23 -10.38 5.81
C ALA A 185 -1.07 -9.64 6.16
N MET A 186 -1.88 -9.27 5.16
CA MET A 186 -3.17 -8.61 5.40
C MET A 186 -4.10 -9.46 6.26
N LEU A 187 -4.22 -10.76 5.96
CA LEU A 187 -5.05 -11.67 6.75
C LEU A 187 -4.52 -11.84 8.17
N LEU A 188 -3.19 -11.99 8.32
CA LEU A 188 -2.53 -12.13 9.62
C LEU A 188 -2.79 -10.91 10.51
N PHE A 189 -2.50 -9.69 10.04
CA PHE A 189 -2.67 -8.48 10.85
C PHE A 189 -4.14 -8.17 11.15
N THR A 190 -5.04 -8.40 10.19
CA THR A 190 -6.49 -8.29 10.42
C THR A 190 -6.93 -9.27 11.52
N TRP A 191 -6.52 -10.53 11.42
CA TRP A 191 -6.87 -11.57 12.38
C TRP A 191 -6.34 -11.25 13.79
N LEU A 192 -5.07 -10.88 13.92
CA LEU A 192 -4.46 -10.51 15.19
C LEU A 192 -5.21 -9.35 15.86
N THR A 193 -5.64 -8.37 15.08
CA THR A 193 -6.38 -7.21 15.61
C THR A 193 -7.83 -7.57 16.00
N LEU A 194 -8.48 -8.46 15.23
CA LEU A 194 -9.80 -9.00 15.59
C LEU A 194 -9.78 -9.83 16.88
N LEU A 195 -8.63 -10.42 17.25
CA LEU A 195 -8.45 -11.15 18.51
C LEU A 195 -8.30 -10.24 19.75
N GLY A 196 -8.27 -8.91 19.58
CA GLY A 196 -8.24 -7.98 20.71
C GLY A 196 -6.85 -7.52 21.13
N VAL A 197 -5.88 -7.50 20.20
CA VAL A 197 -4.61 -6.75 20.36
C VAL A 197 -4.89 -5.24 20.26
N GLU A 198 -5.83 -4.73 21.06
CA GLU A 198 -6.26 -3.32 21.10
C GLU A 198 -5.43 -2.47 22.07
N ARG A 199 -4.58 -3.08 22.91
CA ARG A 199 -3.74 -2.31 23.83
C ARG A 199 -2.58 -1.59 23.16
N VAL A 200 -2.27 -1.90 21.90
CA VAL A 200 -1.23 -1.22 21.15
C VAL A 200 -1.89 -0.15 20.31
N ARG A 201 -1.97 1.08 20.84
CA ARG A 201 -2.38 2.25 20.05
C ARG A 201 -1.36 2.47 18.94
N PHE A 202 -1.62 1.99 17.73
CA PHE A 202 -0.74 2.13 16.54
C PHE A 202 -0.62 3.57 16.00
N LYS A 203 -0.95 4.59 16.82
CA LYS A 203 -0.87 6.02 16.48
C LYS A 203 0.51 6.45 15.96
N TRP A 204 1.57 5.73 16.30
CA TRP A 204 2.91 5.98 15.76
C TRP A 204 3.10 5.37 14.36
N LEU A 205 2.59 4.15 14.11
CA LEU A 205 2.65 3.53 12.77
C LEU A 205 1.83 4.31 11.73
N GLU A 206 0.64 4.81 12.12
CA GLU A 206 -0.21 5.65 11.26
C GLU A 206 0.50 6.96 10.88
N LYS A 207 1.19 7.59 11.84
CA LYS A 207 1.97 8.82 11.57
C LYS A 207 3.22 8.55 10.73
N CYS A 208 3.82 7.37 10.88
CA CYS A 208 5.02 7.01 10.15
C CYS A 208 4.72 6.53 8.73
N GLU A 209 3.49 6.22 8.35
CA GLU A 209 3.17 5.71 7.01
C GLU A 209 3.67 6.64 5.90
N ALA A 210 3.21 7.90 5.88
CA ALA A 210 3.58 8.84 4.83
C ALA A 210 5.09 9.12 4.82
N GLN A 211 5.72 9.10 6.00
CA GLN A 211 7.16 9.28 6.16
C GLN A 211 7.95 8.07 5.63
N VAL A 212 7.53 6.85 5.97
CA VAL A 212 8.15 5.59 5.55
C VAL A 212 7.98 5.40 4.05
N LEU A 213 6.76 5.59 3.52
CA LEU A 213 6.47 5.47 2.10
C LEU A 213 7.26 6.51 1.29
N GLY A 214 7.21 7.78 1.68
CA GLY A 214 7.95 8.85 1.01
C GLY A 214 9.46 8.64 1.03
N THR A 215 10.02 8.23 2.18
CA THR A 215 11.46 7.93 2.31
C THR A 215 11.86 6.72 1.48
N LEU A 216 11.06 5.65 1.50
CA LEU A 216 11.34 4.43 0.73
C LEU A 216 11.33 4.72 -0.78
N LEU A 217 10.36 5.49 -1.27
CA LEU A 217 10.29 5.87 -2.68
C LEU A 217 11.50 6.72 -3.12
N ILE A 218 11.94 7.65 -2.28
CA ILE A 218 13.15 8.44 -2.55
C ILE A 218 14.40 7.55 -2.58
N LEU A 219 14.55 6.64 -1.61
CA LEU A 219 15.69 5.72 -1.56
C LEU A 219 15.71 4.77 -2.76
N CYS A 220 14.56 4.20 -3.12
CA CYS A 220 14.44 3.34 -4.30
C CYS A 220 14.74 4.11 -5.60
N GLY A 221 14.18 5.31 -5.77
CA GLY A 221 14.45 6.15 -6.95
C GLY A 221 15.92 6.56 -7.06
N GLY A 222 16.54 6.94 -5.94
CA GLY A 222 17.97 7.25 -5.88
C GLY A 222 18.86 6.03 -6.19
N ALA A 223 18.53 4.86 -5.64
CA ALA A 223 19.23 3.61 -5.95
C ALA A 223 19.12 3.25 -7.44
N PHE A 224 17.94 3.44 -8.04
CA PHE A 224 17.71 3.17 -9.47
C PHE A 224 18.62 4.04 -10.36
N ILE A 225 18.70 5.34 -10.07
CA ILE A 225 19.59 6.28 -10.79
C ILE A 225 21.06 5.95 -10.57
N LEU A 226 21.43 5.62 -9.34
CA LEU A 226 22.82 5.35 -8.97
C LEU A 226 23.35 4.07 -9.64
N VAL A 227 22.56 2.99 -9.64
CA VAL A 227 22.93 1.72 -10.30
C VAL A 227 23.13 1.94 -11.80
N GLU A 228 22.26 2.70 -12.45
CA GLU A 228 22.41 3.02 -13.87
C GLU A 228 23.67 3.86 -14.15
N HIS A 229 23.93 4.87 -13.31
CA HIS A 229 25.13 5.69 -13.45
C HIS A 229 26.42 4.87 -13.34
N PHE A 230 26.45 3.85 -12.50
CA PHE A 230 27.59 2.92 -12.39
C PHE A 230 27.69 1.95 -13.57
N HIS A 231 26.58 1.50 -14.16
CA HIS A 231 26.61 0.67 -15.38
C HIS A 231 27.00 1.45 -16.64
N ALA A 232 26.64 2.73 -16.74
CA ALA A 232 27.00 3.57 -17.89
C ALA A 232 28.47 4.02 -17.91
N HIS A 233 29.21 3.83 -16.81
CA HIS A 233 30.60 4.30 -16.65
C HIS A 233 31.61 3.20 -16.25
N GLY A 234 31.22 1.92 -16.31
CA GLY A 234 32.09 0.76 -16.07
C GLY A 234 32.27 -0.10 -17.32
#